data_AF-A0A935F9F0-F1
#
_entry.id   AF-A0A935F9F0-F1
#
_cell.length_a   1.000
_cell.length_b   1.000
_cell.length_c   1.000
_cell.angle_alpha   90.00
_cell.angle_beta   90.00
_cell.angle_gamma   90.00
#
_symmetry.space_group_name_H-M   'P 1'
#
loop_
_entity.id
_entity.type
_entity.pdbx_description
1 polymer ?
#
loop_
_entity_poly.entity_id
_entity_poly.type
_entity_poly.pdbx_seq_one_letter_code
_entity_poly.pdbx_strand_id
1 'polypeptide(L)'
;MNVNGNPVECNTGFRATNGAAGNKTIFFEGKNTQYSFNFFLDGQGNDITSGSYDFVTGIPRSATMYEGNDGYGAGYYSCLVPVPPCLLQGSGRITIQGIDKKHVQGTFEFITAISSGTGQFKTVSNGSFYINRD
;
A
#
# COMPACT_ATOMS: atom_id res chain seq x y z
N MET A 1 -10.31 1.04 9.79
CA MET A 1 -9.00 1.74 9.90
C MET A 1 -9.23 3.15 10.44
N ASN A 2 -8.19 3.88 10.82
CA ASN A 2 -8.28 5.28 11.21
C ASN A 2 -7.46 6.16 10.26
N VAL A 3 -8.04 7.25 9.77
CA VAL A 3 -7.34 8.29 8.98
C VAL A 3 -7.36 9.58 9.77
N ASN A 4 -6.17 10.08 10.15
CA ASN A 4 -6.00 11.21 11.07
C ASN A 4 -6.82 11.05 12.37
N GLY A 5 -6.88 9.81 12.89
CA GLY A 5 -7.65 9.48 14.10
C GLY A 5 -9.15 9.27 13.88
N ASN A 6 -9.69 9.58 12.70
CA ASN A 6 -11.10 9.36 12.39
C ASN A 6 -11.33 7.94 11.84
N PRO A 7 -12.34 7.20 12.34
CA PRO A 7 -12.64 5.88 11.84
C PRO A 7 -13.16 5.93 10.40
N VAL A 8 -12.60 5.09 9.54
CA VAL A 8 -12.96 4.92 8.14
C VAL A 8 -13.05 3.43 7.82
N GLU A 9 -14.06 3.04 7.05
CA GLU A 9 -14.20 1.67 6.58
C GLU A 9 -13.25 1.41 5.40
N CYS A 10 -12.55 0.28 5.40
CA CYS A 10 -11.63 -0.11 4.35
C CYS A 10 -12.34 -1.07 3.39
N ASN A 11 -13.22 -0.53 2.55
CA ASN A 11 -14.24 -1.36 1.89
C ASN A 11 -13.90 -1.78 0.47
N THR A 12 -12.89 -1.18 -0.17
CA THR A 12 -12.61 -1.44 -1.59
C THR A 12 -11.15 -1.15 -1.93
N GLY A 13 -10.66 -1.81 -2.99
CA GLY A 13 -9.39 -1.45 -3.60
C GLY A 13 -8.16 -2.13 -3.01
N PHE A 14 -8.29 -3.31 -2.41
CA PHE A 14 -7.19 -4.28 -2.38
C PHE A 14 -7.68 -5.57 -3.05
N ARG A 15 -6.92 -6.10 -4.00
CA ARG A 15 -7.19 -7.36 -4.70
C ARG A 15 -5.97 -8.23 -4.66
N ALA A 16 -6.15 -9.54 -4.50
CA ALA A 16 -5.09 -10.53 -4.57
C ALA A 16 -5.44 -11.54 -5.68
N THR A 17 -4.62 -11.65 -6.72
CA THR A 17 -4.84 -12.68 -7.76
C THR A 17 -4.25 -14.03 -7.36
N ASN A 18 -4.86 -15.11 -7.84
CA ASN A 18 -4.36 -16.46 -7.65
C ASN A 18 -2.98 -16.66 -8.31
N GLY A 19 -2.03 -17.18 -7.52
CA GLY A 19 -0.84 -17.84 -8.05
C GLY A 19 -1.13 -19.32 -8.34
N ALA A 20 -0.19 -20.04 -8.97
CA ALA A 20 -0.28 -21.49 -9.15
C ALA A 20 -0.57 -22.23 -7.82
N ALA A 21 -1.11 -23.45 -7.88
CA ALA A 21 -1.46 -24.21 -6.66
C ALA A 21 -0.27 -24.35 -5.70
N GLY A 22 -0.44 -23.95 -4.43
CA GLY A 22 0.62 -23.95 -3.42
C GLY A 22 1.49 -22.69 -3.41
N ASN A 23 1.26 -21.77 -4.35
CA ASN A 23 1.99 -20.50 -4.41
C ASN A 23 1.49 -19.54 -3.32
N LYS A 24 2.43 -19.13 -2.47
CA LYS A 24 2.23 -18.13 -1.41
C LYS A 24 2.40 -16.70 -1.92
N THR A 25 2.73 -16.51 -3.20
CA THR A 25 2.82 -15.19 -3.80
C THR A 25 1.45 -14.70 -4.26
N ILE A 26 1.24 -13.40 -4.14
CA ILE A 26 0.00 -12.70 -4.53
C ILE A 26 0.36 -11.35 -5.14
N PHE A 27 -0.35 -10.97 -6.21
CA PHE A 27 -0.32 -9.62 -6.78
C PHE A 27 -1.32 -8.75 -6.05
N PHE A 28 -0.92 -7.58 -5.55
CA PHE A 28 -1.84 -6.60 -5.00
C PHE A 28 -2.20 -5.51 -6.01
N GLU A 29 -3.49 -5.41 -6.36
CA GLU A 29 -4.03 -4.25 -7.08
C GLU A 29 -4.95 -3.45 -6.19
N GLY A 30 -4.94 -2.14 -6.33
CA GLY A 30 -6.02 -1.33 -5.82
C GLY A 30 -6.74 -0.54 -6.89
N LYS A 31 -8.03 -0.28 -6.63
CA LYS A 31 -8.93 0.45 -7.52
C LYS A 31 -9.11 1.85 -6.96
N ASN A 32 -9.11 2.86 -7.80
CA ASN A 32 -9.30 4.25 -7.41
C ASN A 32 -10.77 4.53 -7.02
N THR A 33 -11.11 4.20 -5.77
CA THR A 33 -12.38 4.52 -5.08
C THR A 33 -12.09 5.29 -3.79
N GLN A 34 -13.11 5.94 -3.22
CA GLN A 34 -12.98 6.69 -1.97
C GLN A 34 -12.48 5.77 -0.84
N TYR A 35 -11.26 6.02 -0.35
CA TYR A 35 -10.51 5.21 0.61
C TYR A 35 -10.05 3.83 0.09
N SER A 36 -9.27 3.87 -0.99
CA SER A 36 -8.55 2.70 -1.55
C SER A 36 -7.06 2.79 -1.32
N PHE A 37 -6.37 1.65 -1.36
CA PHE A 37 -4.90 1.57 -1.24
C PHE A 37 -4.32 0.78 -2.39
N ASN A 38 -3.45 1.41 -3.17
CA ASN A 38 -2.69 0.74 -4.20
C ASN A 38 -1.32 0.41 -3.66
N PHE A 39 -0.85 -0.81 -3.86
CA PHE A 39 0.47 -1.25 -3.45
C PHE A 39 1.32 -1.60 -4.68
N PHE A 40 2.55 -1.13 -4.71
CA PHE A 40 3.48 -1.35 -5.83
C PHE A 40 4.88 -1.74 -5.33
N LEU A 41 5.44 -2.79 -5.94
CA LEU A 41 6.80 -3.27 -5.74
C LEU A 41 7.59 -3.09 -7.03
N ASP A 42 8.37 -2.01 -7.11
CA ASP A 42 9.21 -1.76 -8.27
C ASP A 42 10.45 -2.68 -8.24
N GLY A 43 10.77 -3.32 -9.37
CA GLY A 43 11.90 -4.22 -9.53
C GLY A 43 11.90 -5.54 -8.73
N GLN A 44 10.98 -5.74 -7.78
CA GLN A 44 10.85 -7.00 -7.01
C GLN A 44 9.78 -7.95 -7.57
N GLY A 45 9.10 -7.54 -8.65
CA GLY A 45 7.88 -8.19 -9.10
C GLY A 45 6.74 -7.92 -8.12
N ASN A 46 5.53 -8.35 -8.49
CA ASN A 46 4.35 -8.09 -7.67
C ASN A 46 4.03 -9.23 -6.70
N ASP A 47 4.90 -10.23 -6.62
CA ASP A 47 4.70 -11.46 -5.87
C ASP A 47 5.09 -11.28 -4.39
N ILE A 48 4.09 -11.28 -3.51
CA ILE A 48 4.30 -11.06 -2.07
C ILE A 48 4.03 -12.29 -1.23
N THR A 49 4.90 -12.61 -0.27
CA THR A 49 4.69 -13.67 0.73
C THR A 49 4.22 -13.12 2.08
N SER A 50 3.89 -14.00 3.03
CA SER A 50 3.69 -13.57 4.43
C SER A 50 4.96 -12.91 4.97
N GLY A 51 4.78 -11.85 5.77
CA GLY A 51 5.88 -11.06 6.30
C GLY A 51 5.57 -9.57 6.36
N SER A 52 6.57 -8.79 6.74
CA SER A 52 6.49 -7.33 6.82
C SER A 52 7.21 -6.67 5.65
N TYR A 53 6.59 -5.63 5.12
CA TYR A 53 7.05 -4.83 3.99
C TYR A 53 7.10 -3.38 4.42
N ASP A 54 8.31 -2.85 4.59
CA ASP A 54 8.53 -1.45 4.93
C ASP A 54 8.60 -0.58 3.67
N PHE A 55 8.03 0.62 3.81
CA PHE A 55 7.91 1.63 2.79
C PHE A 55 8.72 2.84 3.23
N VAL A 56 9.98 2.87 2.79
CA VAL A 56 10.96 3.87 3.20
C VAL A 56 11.85 4.22 2.01
N THR A 57 12.61 5.30 2.15
CA THR A 57 13.57 5.74 1.14
C THR A 57 14.57 4.63 0.79
N GLY A 58 14.93 4.51 -0.49
CA GLY A 58 15.95 3.56 -0.96
C GLY A 58 15.47 2.13 -1.16
N ILE A 59 14.22 1.83 -0.79
CA ILE A 59 13.57 0.54 -1.08
C ILE A 59 12.48 0.81 -2.14
N PRO A 60 12.55 0.18 -3.33
CA PRO A 60 11.66 0.47 -4.46
C PRO A 60 10.23 -0.07 -4.24
N ARG A 61 9.51 0.50 -3.27
CA ARG A 61 8.17 0.11 -2.84
C ARG A 61 7.34 1.33 -2.54
N SER A 62 6.10 1.37 -3.00
CA SER A 62 5.19 2.47 -2.70
C SER A 62 3.77 1.98 -2.43
N ALA A 63 3.08 2.73 -1.59
CA ALA A 63 1.65 2.59 -1.37
C ALA A 63 0.98 3.94 -1.61
N THR A 64 -0.21 3.95 -2.20
CA THR A 64 -1.01 5.15 -2.40
C THR A 64 -2.37 4.97 -1.77
N MET A 65 -2.73 5.83 -0.83
CA MET A 65 -4.09 5.95 -0.30
C MET A 65 -4.86 6.99 -1.12
N TYR A 66 -6.09 6.69 -1.54
CA TYR A 66 -6.96 7.68 -2.19
C TYR A 66 -8.07 8.15 -1.25
N GLU A 67 -8.28 9.46 -1.14
CA GLU A 67 -9.42 10.08 -0.49
C GLU A 67 -10.19 10.91 -1.53
N GLY A 68 -11.27 10.33 -2.08
CA GLY A 68 -11.93 10.92 -3.26
C GLY A 68 -10.99 10.87 -4.47
N ASN A 69 -10.66 12.05 -5.02
CA ASN A 69 -9.73 12.17 -6.15
C ASN A 69 -8.27 12.44 -5.71
N ASP A 70 -8.03 12.66 -4.42
CA ASP A 70 -6.71 12.98 -3.91
C ASP A 70 -5.94 11.71 -3.56
N GLY A 71 -4.73 11.57 -4.13
CA GLY A 71 -3.82 10.47 -3.83
C GLY A 71 -2.73 10.91 -2.85
N TYR A 72 -2.49 10.10 -1.82
CA TYR A 72 -1.46 10.30 -0.82
C TYR A 72 -0.50 9.10 -0.83
N GLY A 73 0.77 9.32 -1.16
CA GLY A 73 1.78 8.28 -1.30
C GLY A 73 2.58 8.02 -0.01
N ALA A 74 3.05 6.79 0.17
CA ALA A 74 4.08 6.39 1.11
C ALA A 74 5.13 5.51 0.42
N GLY A 75 6.38 5.61 0.86
CA GLY A 75 7.50 4.89 0.27
C GLY A 75 8.11 5.61 -0.93
N TYR A 76 8.77 4.84 -1.77
CA TYR A 76 9.59 5.32 -2.89
C TYR A 76 8.72 5.90 -4.01
N TYR A 77 8.87 7.20 -4.26
CA TYR A 77 8.30 7.85 -5.43
C TYR A 77 9.39 8.03 -6.49
N SER A 78 9.22 7.37 -7.63
CA SER A 78 10.09 7.54 -8.79
C SER A 78 9.80 8.88 -9.46
N CYS A 79 10.75 9.82 -9.36
CA CYS A 79 10.68 11.05 -10.13
C CYS A 79 11.04 10.73 -11.59
N LEU A 80 10.10 10.92 -12.52
CA LEU A 80 10.44 11.02 -13.93
C LEU A 80 11.47 12.15 -14.07
N VAL A 81 12.66 11.77 -14.51
CA VAL A 81 13.85 12.58 -14.84
C VAL A 81 13.45 13.95 -15.45
N PRO A 82 14.09 15.08 -15.07
CA PRO A 82 15.51 15.18 -14.72
C PRO A 82 15.87 15.90 -13.40
N VAL A 83 15.09 15.80 -12.32
CA VAL A 83 15.47 16.48 -11.05
C VAL A 83 15.49 15.52 -9.85
N PRO A 84 16.67 15.05 -9.43
CA PRO A 84 16.89 14.43 -8.12
C PRO A 84 16.80 15.46 -6.99
N PRO A 85 16.58 15.04 -5.73
CA PRO A 85 16.50 13.65 -5.27
C PRO A 85 15.08 13.07 -5.37
N CYS A 86 14.96 11.76 -5.56
CA CYS A 86 13.68 11.05 -5.39
C CYS A 86 13.13 11.39 -4.00
N LEU A 87 11.92 11.94 -3.94
CA LEU A 87 11.35 12.41 -2.69
C LEU A 87 10.49 11.31 -2.06
N LEU A 88 10.77 11.01 -0.79
CA LEU A 88 9.90 10.18 0.02
C LEU A 88 8.57 10.91 0.23
N GLN A 89 7.47 10.38 -0.29
CA GLN A 89 6.14 10.98 -0.06
C GLN A 89 5.55 10.59 1.29
N GLY A 90 6.13 9.62 1.98
CA GLY A 90 5.63 9.14 3.26
C GLY A 90 6.32 7.86 3.66
N SER A 91 5.94 7.27 4.78
CA SER A 91 6.52 6.01 5.24
C SER A 91 5.48 5.13 5.91
N GLY A 92 5.74 3.83 5.96
CA GLY A 92 4.87 2.93 6.69
C GLY A 92 5.24 1.48 6.48
N ARG A 93 4.28 0.62 6.80
CA ARG A 93 4.47 -0.82 6.80
C ARG A 93 3.16 -1.53 6.50
N ILE A 94 3.26 -2.60 5.71
CA ILE A 94 2.23 -3.64 5.60
C ILE A 94 2.78 -4.90 6.25
N THR A 95 1.95 -5.61 7.01
CA THR A 95 2.26 -6.94 7.53
C THR A 95 1.22 -7.93 7.04
N ILE A 96 1.65 -8.87 6.20
CA ILE A 96 0.82 -9.97 5.73
C ILE A 96 0.94 -11.11 6.73
N GLN A 97 -0.15 -11.35 7.46
CA GLN A 97 -0.19 -12.32 8.55
C GLN A 97 -0.54 -13.72 8.05
N GLY A 98 -1.37 -13.83 7.02
CA GLY A 98 -1.83 -15.11 6.49
C GLY A 98 -2.16 -15.06 5.01
N ILE A 99 -1.71 -16.10 4.29
CA ILE A 99 -2.06 -16.36 2.89
C ILE A 99 -2.55 -17.81 2.83
N ASP A 100 -3.81 -17.99 2.46
CA ASP A 100 -4.37 -19.31 2.15
C ASP A 100 -4.90 -19.37 0.72
N LYS A 101 -5.61 -20.44 0.37
CA LYS A 101 -6.14 -20.67 -0.99
C LYS A 101 -7.28 -19.75 -1.39
N LYS A 102 -7.97 -19.15 -0.42
CA LYS A 102 -9.18 -18.36 -0.61
C LYS A 102 -9.01 -16.93 -0.13
N HIS A 103 -8.08 -16.68 0.79
CA HIS A 103 -8.00 -15.40 1.48
C HIS A 103 -6.56 -14.96 1.71
N VAL A 104 -6.41 -13.65 1.81
CA VAL A 104 -5.22 -12.96 2.27
C VAL A 104 -5.65 -12.00 3.35
N GLN A 105 -4.93 -12.00 4.47
CA GLN A 105 -5.20 -11.08 5.57
C GLN A 105 -3.91 -10.49 6.14
N GLY A 106 -4.05 -9.27 6.66
CA GLY A 106 -2.95 -8.55 7.26
C GLY A 106 -3.36 -7.22 7.82
N THR A 107 -2.35 -6.48 8.24
CA THR A 107 -2.47 -5.14 8.82
C THR A 107 -1.57 -4.16 8.11
N PHE A 108 -1.86 -2.87 8.25
CA PHE A 108 -1.05 -1.80 7.69
C PHE A 108 -1.15 -0.53 8.51
N GLU A 109 -0.09 0.27 8.42
CA GLU A 109 0.04 1.58 9.02
C GLU A 109 0.91 2.46 8.13
N PHE A 110 0.51 3.71 7.92
CA PHE A 110 1.22 4.64 7.05
C PHE A 110 1.13 6.07 7.57
N ILE A 111 2.16 6.84 7.28
CA ILE A 111 2.11 8.30 7.16
C ILE A 111 2.27 8.55 5.66
N THR A 112 1.22 8.98 4.99
CA THR A 112 1.22 9.27 3.55
C THR A 112 1.25 10.78 3.30
N ALA A 113 1.71 11.25 2.14
CA ALA A 113 1.61 12.65 1.72
C ALA A 113 1.31 12.79 0.23
N ILE A 114 0.75 13.95 -0.14
CA ILE A 114 0.52 14.31 -1.56
C ILE A 114 1.86 14.54 -2.26
N SER A 115 2.79 15.20 -1.55
CA SER A 115 4.18 15.37 -1.94
C SER A 115 5.00 15.64 -0.68
N SER A 116 6.32 15.39 -0.72
CA SER A 116 7.18 15.71 0.43
C SER A 116 7.27 17.23 0.70
N GLY A 117 6.94 18.08 -0.29
CA GLY A 117 7.11 19.53 -0.21
C GLY A 117 5.88 20.30 0.28
N THR A 118 4.68 19.69 0.23
CA THR A 118 3.44 20.38 0.63
C THR A 118 3.17 20.35 2.14
N GLY A 119 3.86 19.48 2.89
CA GLY A 119 3.61 19.30 4.32
C GLY A 119 2.23 18.73 4.66
N GLN A 120 1.49 18.24 3.65
CA GLN A 120 0.15 17.69 3.80
C GLN A 120 0.23 16.17 3.94
N PHE A 121 0.06 15.71 5.18
CA PHE A 121 0.15 14.30 5.52
C PHE A 121 -1.20 13.72 5.96
N LYS A 122 -1.36 12.41 5.75
CA LYS A 122 -2.42 11.61 6.36
C LYS A 122 -1.79 10.49 7.16
N THR A 123 -2.18 10.35 8.41
CA THR A 123 -1.78 9.23 9.26
C THR A 123 -2.86 8.17 9.20
N VAL A 124 -2.50 7.00 8.67
CA VAL A 124 -3.33 5.82 8.61
C VAL A 124 -2.87 4.86 9.70
N SER A 125 -3.74 4.54 10.64
CA SER A 125 -3.46 3.59 11.72
C SER A 125 -4.56 2.55 11.87
N ASN A 126 -4.22 1.43 12.54
CA ASN A 126 -5.13 0.30 12.74
C ASN A 126 -5.77 -0.17 11.42
N GLY A 127 -4.99 -0.16 10.34
CA GLY A 127 -5.40 -0.71 9.06
C GLY A 127 -5.40 -2.23 9.13
N SER A 128 -6.47 -2.85 8.67
CA SER A 128 -6.58 -4.31 8.52
C SER A 128 -7.31 -4.60 7.23
N PHE A 129 -6.89 -5.64 6.52
CA PHE A 129 -7.57 -6.12 5.33
C PHE A 129 -7.81 -7.63 5.41
N TYR A 130 -8.90 -8.04 4.80
CA TYR A 130 -9.25 -9.42 4.54
C TYR A 130 -9.79 -9.47 3.11
N ILE A 131 -9.05 -10.11 2.20
CA ILE A 131 -9.30 -10.07 0.77
C ILE A 131 -9.54 -11.51 0.30
N ASN A 132 -10.65 -11.71 -0.41
CA ASN A 132 -10.88 -12.95 -1.15
C ASN A 132 -9.93 -12.98 -2.35
N ARG A 133 -9.28 -14.12 -2.58
CA ARG A 133 -8.44 -14.33 -3.77
C ARG A 133 -9.31 -14.62 -4.97
N ASP A 134 -9.03 -13.94 -6.08
CA ASP A 134 -9.63 -14.18 -7.41
C ASP A 134 -8.94 -15.37 -8.09
#